data_AF-A0A6P8Z293-F1
#
_entry.id   AF-A0A6P8Z293-F1
#
_cell.length_a   1.000
_cell.length_b   1.000
_cell.length_c   1.000
_cell.angle_alpha   90.00
_cell.angle_beta   90.00
_cell.angle_gamma   90.00
#
_symmetry.space_group_name_H-M   'P 1'
#
loop_
_entity.id
_entity.type
_entity.pdbx_description
1 polymer ?
#
loop_
_entity_poly.entity_id
_entity_poly.type
_entity_poly.pdbx_seq_one_letter_code
_entity_poly.pdbx_strand_id
1 'polypeptide(L)'
;MVQLLSAPFHTDNHSANFPLITTLMHELSKRPSNYVHDIFDELFDTLVAYQSPLSVAQHLGSFNASLTQLTMANVQFLNRTEVQFNSSAHKTVQDNLRKLMKHPTYEMEVEQSLREQAYVQLPSSDRVLNTAEKVCLRSANSSNIYLYNCPNSSSMCTMERESQQMFVKVQRDVEDSSNIAFQNPKSSNQYLIMASHIQATDNGVVKNVYSLDGIYWWHVMSVQDGVAIYDAATDGSVICGGDPEQWEGNEHYAYTRHAGNFDAHRKECTWIIEDCSDK
;
A
#
# COMPACT_ATOMS: atom_id res chain seq x y z
N MET A 1 4.20 47.33 7.20
CA MET A 1 4.21 45.86 7.15
C MET A 1 2.97 45.38 6.39
N VAL A 2 2.86 45.73 5.09
CA VAL A 2 1.64 45.51 4.27
C VAL A 2 1.99 45.05 2.83
N GLN A 3 3.26 44.77 2.52
CA GLN A 3 3.69 44.44 1.15
C GLN A 3 3.90 42.93 0.87
N LEU A 4 3.55 42.04 1.80
CA LEU A 4 3.71 40.59 1.63
C LEU A 4 2.45 39.86 1.12
N LEU A 5 1.32 40.56 0.91
CA LEU A 5 0.03 39.95 0.56
C LEU A 5 -0.46 40.26 -0.87
N SER A 6 0.38 40.83 -1.74
CA SER A 6 -0.03 41.23 -3.09
C SER A 6 0.70 40.47 -4.20
N ALA A 7 0.80 39.16 -4.08
CA ALA A 7 1.14 38.29 -5.22
C ALA A 7 0.01 37.28 -5.40
N PRO A 8 -0.63 37.21 -6.59
CA PRO A 8 -1.63 36.19 -6.85
C PRO A 8 -0.93 34.83 -6.88
N PHE A 9 -1.16 33.99 -5.86
CA PHE A 9 -0.72 32.60 -5.80
C PHE A 9 -1.55 31.70 -6.74
N HIS A 10 -1.77 32.14 -7.97
CA HIS A 10 -2.40 31.35 -9.02
C HIS A 10 -1.38 31.09 -10.11
N THR A 11 -0.79 29.90 -10.05
CA THR A 11 0.01 29.35 -11.14
C THR A 11 -0.46 27.92 -11.35
N ASP A 12 -1.06 27.65 -12.50
CA ASP A 12 -1.46 26.30 -12.94
C ASP A 12 -0.23 25.44 -13.34
N ASN A 13 0.98 25.95 -13.10
CA ASN A 13 2.22 25.29 -13.46
C ASN A 13 2.70 24.36 -12.33
N HIS A 14 2.66 23.06 -12.59
CA HIS A 14 3.18 22.00 -11.70
C HIS A 14 4.69 22.11 -11.41
N SER A 15 5.42 22.97 -12.13
CA SER A 15 6.84 23.26 -11.88
C SER A 15 7.07 24.58 -11.12
N ALA A 16 6.03 25.18 -10.53
CA ALA A 16 6.15 26.42 -9.78
C ALA A 16 6.98 26.22 -8.51
N ASN A 17 8.12 26.92 -8.43
CA ASN A 17 9.01 26.89 -7.28
C ASN A 17 8.65 28.05 -6.33
N PHE A 18 8.39 27.74 -5.06
CA PHE A 18 8.04 28.72 -4.03
C PHE A 18 9.19 28.89 -3.02
N PRO A 19 10.29 29.57 -3.40
CA PRO A 19 11.53 29.60 -2.62
C PRO A 19 11.37 30.19 -1.21
N LEU A 20 10.40 31.08 -1.00
CA LEU A 20 10.08 31.62 0.33
C LEU A 20 9.44 30.56 1.25
N ILE A 21 8.57 29.71 0.70
CA ILE A 21 7.97 28.58 1.43
C ILE A 21 9.07 27.56 1.72
N THR A 22 9.91 27.24 0.73
CA THR A 22 11.04 26.31 0.91
C THR A 22 12.03 26.80 1.98
N THR A 23 12.33 28.11 2.00
CA THR A 23 13.22 28.72 3.00
C THR A 23 12.58 28.72 4.38
N LEU A 24 11.29 29.07 4.48
CA LEU A 24 10.55 29.03 5.74
C LEU A 24 10.54 27.60 6.29
N MET A 25 10.23 26.61 5.46
CA MET A 25 10.24 25.19 5.83
C MET A 25 11.63 24.70 6.29
N HIS A 26 12.70 25.13 5.62
CA HIS A 26 14.07 24.80 6.03
C HIS A 26 14.45 25.40 7.39
N GLU A 27 14.03 26.63 7.69
CA GLU A 27 14.30 27.25 9.00
C GLU A 27 13.42 26.66 10.12
N LEU A 28 12.21 26.20 9.78
CA LEU A 28 11.33 25.49 10.71
C LEU A 28 11.81 24.08 11.04
N SER A 29 12.60 23.44 10.17
CA SER A 29 13.22 22.14 10.44
C SER A 29 14.20 22.16 11.62
N LYS A 30 14.58 23.35 12.10
CA LYS A 30 15.54 23.55 13.20
C LYS A 30 14.85 23.86 14.54
N ARG A 31 13.52 23.92 14.57
CA ARG A 31 12.70 24.33 15.73
C ARG A 31 11.97 23.13 16.36
N PRO A 32 11.51 23.22 17.62
CA PRO A 32 10.74 22.15 18.27
C PRO A 32 9.48 21.77 17.47
N SER A 33 9.12 20.49 17.44
CA SER A 33 8.03 19.94 16.61
C SER A 33 6.69 20.67 16.76
N ASN A 34 6.36 21.13 17.96
CA ASN A 34 5.11 21.84 18.24
C ASN A 34 4.94 23.13 17.38
N TYR A 35 6.03 23.86 17.13
CA TYR A 35 5.95 25.06 16.28
C TYR A 35 5.69 24.74 14.82
N VAL A 36 6.20 23.60 14.34
CA VAL A 36 5.98 23.20 12.96
C VAL A 36 4.55 22.72 12.77
N HIS A 37 3.98 22.05 13.78
CA HIS A 37 2.56 21.69 13.80
C HIS A 37 1.66 22.93 13.72
N ASP A 38 1.84 23.92 14.59
CA ASP A 38 1.02 25.14 14.59
C ASP A 38 1.10 25.89 13.25
N ILE A 39 2.27 25.89 12.61
CA ILE A 39 2.46 26.54 11.30
C ILE A 39 1.77 25.77 10.19
N PHE A 40 1.82 24.44 10.21
CA PHE A 40 1.06 23.64 9.25
C PHE A 40 -0.44 23.83 9.41
N ASP A 41 -0.94 23.97 10.64
CA ASP A 41 -2.37 24.24 10.87
C ASP A 41 -2.79 25.56 10.22
N GLU A 42 -2.08 26.66 10.52
CA GLU A 42 -2.38 27.98 9.95
C GLU A 42 -2.22 27.99 8.41
N LEU A 43 -1.18 27.30 7.91
CA LEU A 43 -0.94 27.17 6.47
C LEU A 43 -2.08 26.41 5.80
N PHE A 44 -2.52 25.29 6.38
CA PHE A 44 -3.62 24.50 5.82
C PHE A 44 -4.94 25.26 5.91
N ASP A 45 -5.25 25.95 7.02
CA ASP A 45 -6.41 26.84 7.14
C ASP A 45 -6.45 27.86 6.01
N THR A 46 -5.31 28.49 5.74
CA THR A 46 -5.16 29.43 4.64
C THR A 46 -5.36 28.75 3.29
N LEU A 47 -4.66 27.64 3.03
CA LEU A 47 -4.68 26.97 1.72
C LEU A 47 -6.07 26.42 1.38
N VAL A 48 -6.78 25.81 2.32
CA VAL A 48 -8.13 25.26 2.07
C VAL A 48 -9.20 26.35 1.93
N ALA A 49 -8.93 27.57 2.41
CA ALA A 49 -9.78 28.73 2.14
C ALA A 49 -9.67 29.22 0.68
N TYR A 50 -8.54 28.99 0.02
CA TYR A 50 -8.29 29.43 -1.36
C TYR A 50 -8.34 28.31 -2.41
N GLN A 51 -8.12 27.06 -2.02
CA GLN A 51 -8.05 25.91 -2.91
C GLN A 51 -8.87 24.74 -2.38
N SER A 52 -9.27 23.84 -3.29
CA SER A 52 -9.94 22.61 -2.86
C SER A 52 -8.98 21.72 -2.05
N PRO A 53 -9.48 20.93 -1.07
CA PRO A 53 -8.64 19.99 -0.32
C PRO A 53 -7.88 19.00 -1.22
N LEU A 54 -8.47 18.61 -2.35
CA LEU A 54 -7.80 17.75 -3.34
C LEU A 54 -6.60 18.45 -3.98
N SER A 55 -6.75 19.72 -4.38
CA SER A 55 -5.63 20.50 -4.92
C SER A 55 -4.49 20.59 -3.91
N VAL A 56 -4.80 20.91 -2.65
CA VAL A 56 -3.79 20.98 -1.59
C VAL A 56 -3.08 19.63 -1.40
N ALA A 57 -3.83 18.52 -1.37
CA ALA A 57 -3.25 17.17 -1.27
C ALA A 57 -2.32 16.82 -2.44
N GLN A 58 -2.68 17.19 -3.67
CA GLN A 58 -1.86 16.96 -4.86
C GLN A 58 -0.57 17.77 -4.80
N HIS A 59 -0.63 19.04 -4.42
CA HIS A 59 0.55 19.89 -4.27
C HIS A 59 1.48 19.37 -3.16
N LEU A 60 0.91 18.93 -2.04
CA LEU A 60 1.68 18.37 -0.93
C LEU A 60 2.50 17.13 -1.35
N GLY A 61 1.98 16.32 -2.27
CA GLY A 61 2.69 15.16 -2.84
C GLY A 61 3.85 15.50 -3.78
N SER A 62 3.94 16.75 -4.23
CA SER A 62 5.00 17.26 -5.13
C SER A 62 5.95 18.24 -4.44
N PHE A 63 5.74 18.50 -3.15
CA PHE A 63 6.50 19.49 -2.41
C PHE A 63 7.91 18.99 -2.09
N ASN A 64 8.90 19.87 -2.25
CA ASN A 64 10.29 19.54 -1.95
C ASN A 64 10.64 19.93 -0.51
N ALA A 65 10.67 18.96 0.39
CA ALA A 65 11.04 19.10 1.80
C ALA A 65 11.64 17.78 2.33
N SER A 66 12.11 17.75 3.58
CA SER A 66 12.62 16.50 4.17
C SER A 66 11.49 15.48 4.36
N LEU A 67 11.83 14.19 4.39
CA LEU A 67 10.85 13.11 4.61
C LEU A 67 10.06 13.34 5.88
N THR A 68 10.72 13.73 6.98
CA THR A 68 10.07 14.05 8.26
C THR A 68 9.00 15.13 8.10
N GLN A 69 9.30 16.21 7.39
CA GLN A 69 8.37 17.32 7.19
C GLN A 69 7.20 16.93 6.30
N LEU A 70 7.46 16.21 5.21
CA LEU A 70 6.42 15.72 4.32
C LEU A 70 5.50 14.73 5.02
N THR A 71 6.04 13.81 5.83
CA THR A 71 5.24 12.87 6.61
C THR A 71 4.37 13.61 7.62
N MET A 72 4.95 14.53 8.39
CA MET A 72 4.20 15.31 9.38
C MET A 72 3.08 16.13 8.73
N ALA A 73 3.38 16.82 7.63
CA ALA A 73 2.41 17.61 6.88
C ALA A 73 1.25 16.73 6.36
N ASN A 74 1.54 15.56 5.78
CA ASN A 74 0.50 14.66 5.27
C ASN A 74 -0.33 14.05 6.40
N VAL A 75 0.29 13.61 7.51
CA VAL A 75 -0.42 13.08 8.69
C VAL A 75 -1.35 14.15 9.27
N GLN A 76 -0.86 15.36 9.45
CA GLN A 76 -1.63 16.46 10.00
C GLN A 76 -2.78 16.89 9.06
N PHE A 77 -2.51 16.99 7.76
CA PHE A 77 -3.54 17.33 6.77
C PHE A 77 -4.64 16.27 6.71
N LEU A 78 -4.32 14.98 6.85
CA LEU A 78 -5.32 13.91 6.83
C LEU A 78 -6.29 13.99 8.02
N ASN A 79 -5.83 14.49 9.17
CA ASN A 79 -6.65 14.64 10.38
C ASN A 79 -7.65 15.81 10.27
N ARG A 80 -7.56 16.63 9.23
CA ARG A 80 -8.44 17.78 9.03
C ARG A 80 -9.83 17.37 8.56
N THR A 81 -10.84 18.06 9.07
CA THR A 81 -12.26 17.79 8.77
C THR A 81 -12.57 17.93 7.28
N GLU A 82 -11.96 18.91 6.60
CA GLU A 82 -12.16 19.15 5.16
C GLU A 82 -11.63 17.99 4.30
N VAL A 83 -10.60 17.28 4.79
CA VAL A 83 -10.01 16.12 4.12
C VAL A 83 -10.80 14.85 4.44
N GLN A 84 -11.22 14.66 5.69
CA GLN A 84 -12.03 13.51 6.11
C GLN A 84 -13.35 13.39 5.34
N PHE A 85 -13.96 14.52 4.97
CA PHE A 85 -15.20 14.53 4.16
C PHE A 85 -14.96 14.57 2.65
N ASN A 86 -13.71 14.59 2.19
CA ASN A 86 -13.36 14.57 0.77
C ASN A 86 -12.58 13.30 0.44
N SER A 87 -13.28 12.27 -0.05
CA SER A 87 -12.71 10.96 -0.35
C SER A 87 -11.53 11.01 -1.33
N SER A 88 -11.56 11.92 -2.30
CA SER A 88 -10.47 12.08 -3.27
C SER A 88 -9.23 12.70 -2.64
N ALA A 89 -9.40 13.74 -1.82
CA ALA A 89 -8.31 14.35 -1.07
C ALA A 89 -7.70 13.35 -0.07
N HIS A 90 -8.56 12.68 0.71
CA HIS A 90 -8.14 11.66 1.67
C HIS A 90 -7.31 10.56 1.01
N LYS A 91 -7.80 10.00 -0.11
CA LYS A 91 -7.06 9.00 -0.88
C LYS A 91 -5.71 9.53 -1.38
N THR A 92 -5.69 10.76 -1.90
CA THR A 92 -4.46 11.39 -2.41
C THR A 92 -3.41 11.58 -1.31
N VAL A 93 -3.81 11.99 -0.11
CA VAL A 93 -2.90 12.13 1.04
C VAL A 93 -2.38 10.76 1.49
N GLN A 94 -3.22 9.73 1.52
CA GLN A 94 -2.78 8.35 1.77
C GLN A 94 -1.78 7.86 0.72
N ASP A 95 -2.01 8.17 -0.56
CA ASP A 95 -1.08 7.85 -1.65
C ASP A 95 0.27 8.57 -1.48
N ASN A 96 0.26 9.83 -1.03
CA ASN A 96 1.48 10.55 -0.69
C ASN A 96 2.24 9.87 0.46
N LEU A 97 1.55 9.49 1.54
CA LEU A 97 2.17 8.76 2.65
C LEU A 97 2.79 7.43 2.18
N ARG A 98 2.09 6.66 1.34
CA ARG A 98 2.64 5.43 0.74
C ARG A 98 3.92 5.71 -0.05
N LYS A 99 3.97 6.79 -0.84
CA LYS A 99 5.18 7.16 -1.60
C LYS A 99 6.33 7.56 -0.68
N LEU A 100 6.06 8.28 0.40
CA LEU A 100 7.09 8.66 1.37
C LEU A 100 7.67 7.44 2.08
N MET A 101 6.81 6.50 2.51
CA MET A 101 7.23 5.25 3.16
C MET A 101 8.05 4.33 2.26
N LYS A 102 7.91 4.47 0.94
CA LYS A 102 8.73 3.76 -0.06
C LYS A 102 10.13 4.34 -0.22
N HIS A 103 10.44 5.50 0.37
CA HIS A 103 11.76 6.08 0.25
C HIS A 103 12.79 5.24 1.04
N PRO A 104 13.95 4.85 0.45
CA PRO A 104 14.92 3.94 1.09
C PRO A 104 15.42 4.40 2.46
N THR A 105 15.45 5.71 2.69
CA THR A 105 15.92 6.32 3.94
C THR A 105 14.79 6.70 4.91
N TYR A 106 13.52 6.41 4.58
CA TYR A 106 12.37 6.81 5.39
C TYR A 106 12.47 6.34 6.84
N GLU A 107 12.80 5.07 7.05
CA GLU A 107 12.95 4.48 8.37
C GLU A 107 14.09 5.12 9.18
N MET A 108 15.12 5.66 8.53
CA MET A 108 16.25 6.32 9.19
C MET A 108 15.99 7.81 9.46
N GLU A 109 15.32 8.51 8.55
CA GLU A 109 15.11 9.96 8.62
C GLU A 109 13.85 10.35 9.41
N VAL A 110 12.83 9.50 9.41
CA VAL A 110 11.55 9.78 10.09
C VAL A 110 11.53 9.09 11.45
N GLU A 111 11.31 9.89 12.50
CA GLU A 111 11.22 9.39 13.87
C GLU A 111 10.12 8.33 14.03
N GLN A 112 10.40 7.32 14.85
CA GLN A 112 9.50 6.18 15.05
C GLN A 112 8.06 6.59 15.41
N SER A 113 7.90 7.57 16.31
CA SER A 113 6.58 8.06 16.75
C SER A 113 5.77 8.67 15.62
N LEU A 114 6.41 9.34 14.66
CA LEU A 114 5.76 9.90 13.48
C LEU A 114 5.47 8.83 12.44
N ARG A 115 6.36 7.83 12.30
CA ARG A 115 6.11 6.65 11.44
C ARG A 115 4.87 5.89 11.90
N GLU A 116 4.75 5.63 13.21
CA GLU A 116 3.58 4.96 13.80
C GLU A 116 2.29 5.73 13.53
N GLN A 117 2.30 7.05 13.67
CA GLN A 117 1.15 7.89 13.32
C GLN A 117 0.79 7.76 11.84
N ALA A 118 1.78 7.81 10.95
CA ALA A 118 1.57 7.67 9.52
C ALA A 118 1.02 6.28 9.14
N TYR A 119 1.51 5.20 9.77
CA TYR A 119 1.02 3.84 9.52
C TYR A 119 -0.44 3.66 9.95
N VAL A 120 -0.88 4.30 11.05
CA VAL A 120 -2.28 4.25 11.50
C VAL A 120 -3.24 4.91 10.50
N GLN A 121 -2.74 5.85 9.68
CA GLN A 121 -3.53 6.51 8.65
C GLN A 121 -3.77 5.68 7.38
N LEU A 122 -3.07 4.55 7.23
CA LEU A 122 -3.26 3.66 6.08
C LEU A 122 -4.45 2.71 6.28
N PRO A 123 -5.08 2.23 5.19
CA PRO A 123 -6.01 1.11 5.25
C PRO A 123 -5.41 -0.10 5.99
N SER A 124 -6.24 -0.88 6.68
CA SER A 124 -5.77 -1.95 7.57
C SER A 124 -4.79 -2.91 6.90
N SER A 125 -5.09 -3.36 5.68
CA SER A 125 -4.22 -4.29 4.95
C SER A 125 -2.88 -3.68 4.57
N ASP A 126 -2.86 -2.42 4.15
CA ASP A 126 -1.62 -1.70 3.85
C ASP A 126 -0.77 -1.53 5.11
N ARG A 127 -1.40 -1.11 6.21
CA ARG A 127 -0.72 -0.97 7.50
C ARG A 127 -0.05 -2.28 7.90
N VAL A 128 -0.80 -3.39 7.88
CA VAL A 128 -0.28 -4.72 8.21
C VAL A 128 0.86 -5.13 7.28
N LEU A 129 0.74 -4.90 5.97
CA LEU A 129 1.84 -5.18 5.03
C LEU A 129 3.10 -4.37 5.30
N ASN A 130 3.00 -3.20 5.90
CA ASN A 130 4.16 -2.37 6.24
C ASN A 130 4.75 -2.71 7.62
N THR A 131 3.94 -3.21 8.56
CA THR A 131 4.38 -3.37 9.97
C THR A 131 4.55 -4.82 10.44
N ALA A 132 3.83 -5.79 9.86
CA ALA A 132 3.84 -7.17 10.35
C ALA A 132 5.01 -8.00 9.77
N GLU A 133 5.51 -8.96 10.55
CA GLU A 133 6.49 -9.96 10.06
C GLU A 133 5.78 -11.13 9.37
N LYS A 134 4.65 -11.57 9.93
CA LYS A 134 3.84 -12.69 9.42
C LYS A 134 2.43 -12.21 9.10
N VAL A 135 1.93 -12.57 7.93
CA VAL A 135 0.56 -12.19 7.51
C VAL A 135 -0.24 -13.40 7.04
N CYS A 136 -1.55 -13.30 7.20
CA CYS A 136 -2.50 -14.19 6.56
C CYS A 136 -3.17 -13.47 5.39
N LEU A 137 -3.30 -14.18 4.26
CA LEU A 137 -3.94 -13.68 3.05
C LEU A 137 -5.37 -14.24 3.00
N ARG A 138 -6.36 -13.43 3.40
CA ARG A 138 -7.77 -13.82 3.34
C ARG A 138 -8.40 -13.21 2.08
N SER A 139 -9.21 -13.96 1.36
CA SER A 139 -9.99 -13.40 0.25
C SER A 139 -10.95 -12.33 0.77
N ALA A 140 -11.14 -11.26 -0.01
CA ALA A 140 -12.14 -10.23 0.25
C ALA A 140 -13.58 -10.73 0.00
N ASN A 141 -13.75 -11.93 -0.55
CA ASN A 141 -15.06 -12.56 -0.67
C ASN A 141 -15.69 -12.89 0.70
N SER A 142 -16.99 -13.15 0.70
CA SER A 142 -17.78 -13.42 1.92
C SER A 142 -17.46 -14.76 2.60
N SER A 143 -16.60 -15.58 2.00
CA SER A 143 -16.45 -16.99 2.37
C SER A 143 -15.31 -17.24 3.37
N ASN A 144 -14.65 -16.20 3.91
CA ASN A 144 -13.55 -16.33 4.87
C ASN A 144 -12.47 -17.34 4.42
N ILE A 145 -12.17 -17.33 3.13
CA ILE A 145 -11.23 -18.23 2.48
C ILE A 145 -9.81 -17.68 2.63
N TYR A 146 -8.84 -18.52 2.97
CA TYR A 146 -7.43 -18.13 3.14
C TYR A 146 -6.53 -18.81 2.12
N LEU A 147 -5.48 -18.12 1.69
CA LEU A 147 -4.38 -18.73 0.96
C LEU A 147 -3.56 -19.63 1.89
N TYR A 148 -3.24 -20.84 1.47
CA TYR A 148 -2.43 -21.79 2.23
C TYR A 148 -1.68 -22.76 1.31
N ASN A 149 -0.68 -23.46 1.82
CA ASN A 149 -0.03 -24.54 1.06
C ASN A 149 -0.95 -25.76 0.99
N CYS A 150 -1.15 -26.29 -0.22
CA CYS A 150 -1.89 -27.52 -0.39
C CYS A 150 -1.22 -28.69 0.35
N PRO A 151 -1.97 -29.58 1.04
CA PRO A 151 -1.38 -30.71 1.77
C PRO A 151 -0.65 -31.72 0.88
N ASN A 152 -1.14 -31.92 -0.35
CA ASN A 152 -0.65 -33.00 -1.22
C ASN A 152 0.22 -32.51 -2.39
N SER A 153 0.44 -31.20 -2.52
CA SER A 153 1.22 -30.62 -3.61
C SER A 153 1.99 -29.38 -3.18
N SER A 154 2.98 -28.95 -3.97
CA SER A 154 3.64 -27.65 -3.79
C SER A 154 2.78 -26.47 -4.25
N SER A 155 1.55 -26.72 -4.72
CA SER A 155 0.64 -25.65 -5.15
C SER A 155 0.14 -24.85 -3.95
N MET A 156 -0.32 -23.64 -4.23
CA MET A 156 -1.10 -22.87 -3.27
C MET A 156 -2.58 -23.18 -3.44
N CYS A 157 -3.28 -23.25 -2.32
CA CYS A 157 -4.68 -23.53 -2.24
C CYS A 157 -5.43 -22.41 -1.51
N THR A 158 -6.75 -22.44 -1.63
CA THR A 158 -7.66 -21.54 -0.92
C THR A 158 -8.68 -22.34 -0.12
N MET A 159 -8.78 -22.13 1.21
CA MET A 159 -9.67 -22.94 2.05
C MET A 159 -10.33 -22.12 3.15
N GLU A 160 -11.54 -22.54 3.53
CA GLU A 160 -12.26 -21.95 4.64
C GLU A 160 -11.57 -22.25 5.98
N ARG A 161 -11.81 -21.36 6.95
CA ARG A 161 -11.09 -21.18 8.22
C ARG A 161 -10.81 -22.44 9.07
N GLU A 162 -11.47 -23.57 8.84
CA GLU A 162 -11.53 -24.70 9.78
C GLU A 162 -10.29 -25.61 9.82
N SER A 163 -9.32 -25.49 8.90
CA SER A 163 -8.10 -26.31 8.96
C SER A 163 -6.83 -25.51 8.66
N GLN A 164 -6.02 -25.23 9.69
CA GLN A 164 -4.67 -24.68 9.57
C GLN A 164 -4.56 -23.35 8.81
N GLN A 165 -4.83 -22.23 9.49
CA GLN A 165 -4.40 -20.92 8.99
C GLN A 165 -2.88 -20.95 8.80
N MET A 166 -2.45 -20.85 7.55
CA MET A 166 -1.05 -20.66 7.22
C MET A 166 -0.77 -19.16 7.13
N PHE A 167 0.25 -18.72 7.86
CA PHE A 167 0.82 -17.41 7.68
C PHE A 167 1.98 -17.49 6.68
N VAL A 168 2.25 -16.39 6.00
CA VAL A 168 3.47 -16.18 5.19
C VAL A 168 4.29 -15.09 5.85
N LYS A 169 5.62 -15.24 5.83
CA LYS A 169 6.51 -14.17 6.25
C LYS A 169 6.63 -13.13 5.13
N VAL A 170 6.59 -11.86 5.51
CA VAL A 170 6.66 -10.74 4.56
C VAL A 170 8.11 -10.28 4.46
N GLN A 171 8.67 -10.37 3.27
CA GLN A 171 9.94 -9.76 2.92
C GLN A 171 9.68 -8.62 1.95
N ARG A 172 10.14 -7.41 2.29
CA ARG A 172 9.96 -6.19 1.48
C ARG A 172 11.23 -5.96 0.69
N ASP A 173 11.08 -5.60 -0.58
CA ASP A 173 12.22 -5.16 -1.39
C ASP A 173 12.72 -3.81 -0.85
N VAL A 174 14.05 -3.69 -0.76
CA VAL A 174 14.73 -2.49 -0.26
C VAL A 174 14.71 -1.38 -1.31
N GLU A 175 14.68 -1.75 -2.59
CA GLU A 175 14.69 -0.78 -3.70
C GLU A 175 13.27 -0.29 -4.05
N ASP A 176 12.26 -1.16 -3.89
CA ASP A 176 10.85 -0.81 -4.09
C ASP A 176 9.96 -1.55 -3.08
N SER A 177 9.60 -0.90 -1.97
CA SER A 177 8.79 -1.55 -0.93
C SER A 177 7.36 -1.88 -1.33
N SER A 178 6.93 -1.54 -2.57
CA SER A 178 5.71 -2.09 -3.19
C SER A 178 5.86 -3.57 -3.54
N ASN A 179 7.09 -4.02 -3.73
CA ASN A 179 7.43 -5.39 -4.06
C ASN A 179 7.61 -6.18 -2.77
N ILE A 180 6.80 -7.23 -2.65
CA ILE A 180 6.73 -8.08 -1.48
C ILE A 180 6.95 -9.52 -1.91
N ALA A 181 7.87 -10.20 -1.24
CA ALA A 181 8.03 -11.63 -1.33
C ALA A 181 7.35 -12.29 -0.12
N PHE A 182 6.50 -13.28 -0.39
CA PHE A 182 5.77 -14.02 0.65
C PHE A 182 6.49 -15.35 0.88
N GLN A 183 7.23 -15.44 1.99
CA GLN A 183 8.02 -16.61 2.33
C GLN A 183 7.19 -17.62 3.14
N ASN A 184 7.34 -18.90 2.81
CA ASN A 184 6.76 -19.99 3.58
C ASN A 184 7.47 -20.10 4.96
N PRO A 185 6.74 -20.05 6.09
CA PRO A 185 7.36 -20.11 7.40
C PRO A 185 7.99 -21.47 7.74
N LYS A 186 7.58 -22.55 7.07
CA LYS A 186 8.11 -23.90 7.28
C LYS A 186 9.43 -24.16 6.54
N SER A 187 9.79 -23.30 5.57
CA SER A 187 11.03 -23.41 4.81
C SER A 187 11.59 -22.04 4.46
N SER A 188 12.80 -21.72 4.91
CA SER A 188 13.45 -20.43 4.67
C SER A 188 13.73 -20.13 3.20
N ASN A 189 13.67 -21.12 2.32
CA ASN A 189 13.99 -20.95 0.91
C ASN A 189 12.76 -20.94 0.02
N GLN A 190 11.59 -21.31 0.56
CA GLN A 190 10.35 -21.41 -0.22
C GLN A 190 9.56 -20.12 -0.15
N TYR A 191 9.10 -19.66 -1.32
CA TYR A 191 8.28 -18.46 -1.46
C TYR A 191 7.05 -18.77 -2.29
N LEU A 192 6.08 -17.89 -2.21
CA LEU A 192 4.97 -17.81 -3.14
C LEU A 192 5.50 -17.41 -4.52
N ILE A 193 5.47 -18.32 -5.48
CA ILE A 193 6.02 -18.13 -6.83
C ILE A 193 4.92 -18.25 -7.88
N MET A 194 4.93 -17.36 -8.87
CA MET A 194 4.24 -17.58 -10.14
C MET A 194 5.13 -18.43 -11.05
N ALA A 195 4.82 -19.72 -11.21
CA ALA A 195 5.57 -20.57 -12.12
C ALA A 195 5.25 -20.22 -13.57
N SER A 196 6.29 -20.10 -14.40
CA SER A 196 6.12 -20.06 -15.85
C SER A 196 5.71 -21.46 -16.34
N HIS A 197 4.94 -21.55 -17.43
CA HIS A 197 4.60 -22.79 -18.17
C HIS A 197 3.31 -23.53 -17.84
N ILE A 198 2.16 -22.86 -17.75
CA ILE A 198 0.87 -23.56 -17.74
C ILE A 198 -0.10 -22.88 -18.72
N GLN A 199 -0.82 -23.69 -19.51
CA GLN A 199 -1.80 -23.20 -20.46
C GLN A 199 -2.93 -22.48 -19.73
N ALA A 200 -3.27 -21.27 -20.19
CA ALA A 200 -4.48 -20.59 -19.75
C ALA A 200 -5.71 -21.42 -20.13
N THR A 201 -6.69 -21.50 -19.23
CA THR A 201 -8.01 -22.01 -19.57
C THR A 201 -8.79 -20.97 -20.38
N ASP A 202 -9.89 -21.38 -21.01
CA ASP A 202 -10.74 -20.51 -21.85
C ASP A 202 -11.26 -19.25 -21.12
N ASN A 203 -11.21 -19.23 -19.77
CA ASN A 203 -11.62 -18.10 -18.93
C ASN A 203 -10.46 -17.19 -18.51
N GLY A 204 -9.27 -17.33 -19.12
CA GLY A 204 -8.09 -16.52 -18.81
C GLY A 204 -7.51 -16.79 -17.42
N VAL A 205 -7.81 -17.96 -16.85
CA VAL A 205 -7.22 -18.46 -15.59
C VAL A 205 -5.97 -19.25 -15.92
N VAL A 206 -4.88 -18.97 -15.22
CA VAL A 206 -3.65 -19.76 -15.26
C VAL A 206 -3.41 -20.30 -13.86
N LYS A 207 -3.49 -21.61 -13.70
CA LYS A 207 -3.06 -22.24 -12.46
C LYS A 207 -1.54 -22.25 -12.43
N ASN A 208 -0.94 -21.39 -11.63
CA ASN A 208 0.53 -21.26 -11.60
C ASN A 208 1.10 -20.71 -10.29
N VAL A 209 0.33 -20.77 -9.20
CA VAL A 209 0.77 -20.22 -7.91
C VAL A 209 1.23 -21.37 -7.01
N TYR A 210 2.51 -21.33 -6.61
CA TYR A 210 3.16 -22.42 -5.88
C TYR A 210 3.97 -21.91 -4.68
N SER A 211 4.30 -22.80 -3.76
CA SER A 211 5.33 -22.62 -2.75
C SER A 211 6.60 -23.37 -3.17
N LEU A 212 7.59 -22.66 -3.72
CA LEU A 212 8.81 -23.23 -4.31
C LEU A 212 10.06 -22.48 -3.88
N ASP A 213 11.22 -23.11 -4.06
CA ASP A 213 12.51 -22.51 -3.73
C ASP A 213 12.83 -21.31 -4.64
N GLY A 214 13.21 -20.19 -4.03
CA GLY A 214 13.63 -18.96 -4.73
C GLY A 214 12.74 -17.76 -4.42
N ILE A 215 13.35 -16.58 -4.29
CA ILE A 215 12.59 -15.34 -4.03
C ILE A 215 11.80 -14.98 -5.29
N TYR A 216 10.52 -14.70 -5.11
CA TYR A 216 9.66 -14.15 -6.15
C TYR A 216 8.99 -12.88 -5.63
N TRP A 217 9.14 -11.79 -6.36
CA TRP A 217 8.61 -10.49 -5.99
C TRP A 217 7.22 -10.31 -6.58
N TRP A 218 6.29 -9.87 -5.72
CA TRP A 218 4.93 -9.50 -6.11
C TRP A 218 4.73 -8.01 -5.91
N HIS A 219 4.19 -7.34 -6.90
CA HIS A 219 3.80 -5.94 -6.79
C HIS A 219 2.44 -5.84 -6.09
N VAL A 220 2.41 -5.29 -4.88
CA VAL A 220 1.19 -5.22 -4.07
C VAL A 220 0.56 -3.84 -4.16
N MET A 221 -0.70 -3.80 -4.60
CA MET A 221 -1.44 -2.57 -4.82
C MET A 221 -2.67 -2.48 -3.92
N SER A 222 -2.81 -1.36 -3.22
CA SER A 222 -3.99 -1.05 -2.41
C SER A 222 -5.22 -0.83 -3.29
N VAL A 223 -6.31 -1.52 -2.98
CA VAL A 223 -7.62 -1.38 -3.62
C VAL A 223 -8.70 -1.11 -2.57
N GLN A 224 -9.92 -0.79 -2.99
CA GLN A 224 -10.99 -0.34 -2.09
C GLN A 224 -11.25 -1.29 -0.91
N ASP A 225 -11.16 -2.60 -1.14
CA ASP A 225 -11.56 -3.64 -0.18
C ASP A 225 -10.38 -4.51 0.32
N GLY A 226 -9.14 -4.07 0.11
CA GLY A 226 -7.94 -4.85 0.46
C GLY A 226 -6.76 -4.52 -0.45
N VAL A 227 -6.03 -5.55 -0.87
CA VAL A 227 -4.92 -5.43 -1.82
C VAL A 227 -5.06 -6.40 -2.98
N ALA A 228 -4.56 -6.00 -4.14
CA ALA A 228 -4.32 -6.87 -5.28
C ALA A 228 -2.83 -7.19 -5.36
N ILE A 229 -2.50 -8.44 -5.70
CA ILE A 229 -1.12 -8.96 -5.70
C ILE A 229 -0.77 -9.31 -7.15
N TYR A 230 0.00 -8.44 -7.80
CA TYR A 230 0.39 -8.56 -9.20
C TYR A 230 1.79 -9.16 -9.35
N ASP A 231 2.04 -9.80 -10.48
CA ASP A 231 3.40 -10.19 -10.87
C ASP A 231 4.28 -8.94 -11.03
N ALA A 232 5.31 -8.77 -10.19
CA ALA A 232 6.16 -7.58 -10.22
C ALA A 232 6.97 -7.43 -11.51
N ALA A 233 7.18 -8.52 -12.27
CA ALA A 233 7.96 -8.46 -13.51
C ALA A 233 7.19 -7.85 -14.68
N THR A 234 5.85 -8.00 -14.70
CA THR A 234 5.03 -7.65 -15.87
C THR A 234 3.78 -6.85 -15.55
N ASP A 235 3.33 -6.85 -14.29
CA ASP A 235 1.98 -6.46 -13.85
C ASP A 235 0.84 -7.12 -14.65
N GLY A 236 1.16 -8.15 -15.46
CA GLY A 236 0.24 -8.75 -16.41
C GLY A 236 -0.67 -9.80 -15.80
N SER A 237 -0.34 -10.26 -14.60
CA SER A 237 -1.03 -11.33 -13.89
C SER A 237 -1.32 -10.92 -12.44
N VAL A 238 -2.51 -11.27 -11.95
CA VAL A 238 -2.95 -11.00 -10.56
C VAL A 238 -3.34 -12.31 -9.87
N ILE A 239 -2.92 -12.50 -8.62
CA ILE A 239 -3.30 -13.67 -7.81
C ILE A 239 -4.77 -13.58 -7.40
N CYS A 240 -5.51 -14.64 -7.67
CA CYS A 240 -6.90 -14.80 -7.30
C CYS A 240 -7.14 -16.14 -6.59
N GLY A 241 -8.27 -16.22 -5.90
CA GLY A 241 -8.67 -17.42 -5.18
C GLY A 241 -10.11 -17.38 -4.67
N GLY A 242 -10.63 -18.55 -4.31
CA GLY A 242 -12.01 -18.68 -3.83
C GLY A 242 -13.09 -18.74 -4.92
N ASP A 243 -12.70 -18.98 -6.18
CA ASP A 243 -13.63 -19.38 -7.23
C ASP A 243 -13.99 -20.87 -7.04
N PRO A 244 -15.28 -21.22 -6.84
CA PRO A 244 -15.72 -22.59 -6.65
C PRO A 244 -15.49 -23.51 -7.85
N GLU A 245 -15.11 -23.01 -9.02
CA GLU A 245 -14.79 -23.84 -10.19
C GLU A 245 -13.32 -24.30 -10.22
N GLN A 246 -12.46 -23.69 -9.41
CA GLN A 246 -11.01 -23.92 -9.48
C GLN A 246 -10.56 -25.02 -8.52
N TRP A 247 -10.75 -26.27 -8.95
CA TRP A 247 -10.37 -27.47 -8.19
C TRP A 247 -9.34 -28.34 -8.91
N GLU A 248 -8.44 -28.94 -8.14
CA GLU A 248 -7.67 -30.11 -8.56
C GLU A 248 -7.86 -31.22 -7.54
N GLY A 249 -8.54 -32.30 -7.96
CA GLY A 249 -8.97 -33.33 -7.03
C GLY A 249 -9.92 -32.76 -5.98
N ASN A 250 -9.50 -32.79 -4.72
CA ASN A 250 -10.27 -32.29 -3.57
C ASN A 250 -9.72 -30.95 -3.02
N GLU A 251 -8.84 -30.29 -3.77
CA GLU A 251 -8.16 -29.06 -3.33
C GLU A 251 -8.58 -27.89 -4.21
N HIS A 252 -9.10 -26.82 -3.60
CA HIS A 252 -9.30 -25.54 -4.28
C HIS A 252 -7.96 -24.84 -4.43
N TYR A 253 -7.50 -24.61 -5.66
CA TYR A 253 -6.20 -24.00 -5.88
C TYR A 253 -6.30 -22.48 -6.02
N ALA A 254 -5.22 -21.80 -5.63
CA ALA A 254 -5.00 -20.41 -6.00
C ALA A 254 -4.42 -20.35 -7.43
N TYR A 255 -4.74 -19.28 -8.13
CA TYR A 255 -4.42 -19.14 -9.55
C TYR A 255 -4.14 -17.68 -9.87
N THR A 256 -3.69 -17.42 -11.10
CA THR A 256 -3.61 -16.07 -11.63
C THR A 256 -4.61 -15.83 -12.74
N ARG A 257 -5.02 -14.57 -12.90
CA ARG A 257 -5.73 -14.07 -14.07
C ARG A 257 -4.92 -12.98 -14.72
N HIS A 258 -5.18 -12.73 -16.00
CA HIS A 258 -4.68 -11.54 -16.66
C HIS A 258 -5.17 -10.27 -15.93
N ALA A 259 -4.29 -9.30 -15.68
CA ALA A 259 -4.61 -8.09 -14.92
C ALA A 259 -5.75 -7.27 -15.54
N GLY A 260 -5.89 -7.29 -16.86
CA GLY A 260 -7.02 -6.66 -17.57
C GLY A 260 -8.41 -7.21 -17.20
N ASN A 261 -8.48 -8.39 -16.56
CA ASN A 261 -9.72 -9.00 -16.07
C ASN A 261 -10.00 -8.69 -14.59
N PHE A 262 -9.13 -7.92 -13.92
CA PHE A 262 -9.23 -7.66 -12.49
C PHE A 262 -10.60 -7.09 -12.09
N ASP A 263 -11.11 -6.08 -12.80
CA ASP A 263 -12.36 -5.43 -12.41
C ASP A 263 -13.57 -6.37 -12.48
N ALA A 264 -13.61 -7.29 -13.46
CA ALA A 264 -14.66 -8.29 -13.59
C ALA A 264 -14.59 -9.35 -12.46
N HIS A 265 -13.39 -9.59 -11.92
CA HIS A 265 -13.09 -10.63 -10.95
C HIS A 265 -12.57 -10.08 -9.61
N ARG A 266 -12.91 -8.83 -9.28
CA ARG A 266 -12.31 -8.12 -8.14
C ARG A 266 -12.47 -8.87 -6.82
N LYS A 267 -13.62 -9.50 -6.60
CA LYS A 267 -13.94 -10.18 -5.33
C LYS A 267 -13.03 -11.39 -5.03
N GLU A 268 -12.61 -12.11 -6.07
CA GLU A 268 -11.72 -13.27 -5.94
C GLU A 268 -10.23 -12.89 -6.05
N CYS A 269 -9.92 -11.76 -6.68
CA CYS A 269 -8.54 -11.26 -6.86
C CYS A 269 -8.12 -10.19 -5.83
N THR A 270 -8.97 -9.89 -4.84
CA THR A 270 -8.66 -8.97 -3.75
C THR A 270 -8.44 -9.75 -2.46
N TRP A 271 -7.37 -9.42 -1.76
CA TRP A 271 -6.94 -10.04 -0.52
C TRP A 271 -6.97 -9.03 0.62
N ILE A 272 -7.59 -9.42 1.74
CA ILE A 272 -7.47 -8.74 3.01
C ILE A 272 -6.27 -9.34 3.74
N ILE A 273 -5.33 -8.46 4.06
CA ILE A 273 -4.11 -8.82 4.80
C ILE A 273 -4.37 -8.67 6.29
N GLU A 274 -4.14 -9.76 7.03
CA GLU A 274 -4.32 -9.83 8.48
C GLU A 274 -2.98 -10.09 9.15
N ASP A 275 -2.75 -9.45 10.30
CA ASP A 275 -1.56 -9.70 11.11
C ASP A 275 -1.69 -11.07 11.79
N CYS A 276 -0.74 -11.95 11.50
CA CYS A 276 -0.66 -13.30 12.05
C CYS A 276 0.66 -13.51 12.80
N SER A 277 1.27 -12.43 13.29
CA SER A 277 2.56 -12.47 14.00
C SER A 277 2.50 -13.23 15.33
N ASP A 278 1.38 -13.11 16.05
CA ASP A 278 1.12 -13.79 17.33
C ASP A 278 0.79 -15.29 17.19
N LYS A 279 0.75 -15.83 15.97
CA LYS A 279 0.44 -17.23 15.66
C LYS A 279 1.69 -18.07 15.35
#